data_AF-A0A733M9D6-F1
#
_entry.id   AF-A0A733M9D6-F1
#
_cell.length_a   1.000
_cell.length_b   1.000
_cell.length_c   1.000
_cell.angle_alpha   90.00
_cell.angle_beta   90.00
_cell.angle_gamma   90.00
#
_symmetry.space_group_name_H-M   'P 1'
#
loop_
_entity.id
_entity.type
_entity.pdbx_description
1 polymer ?
#
loop_
_entity_poly.entity_id
_entity_poly.type
_entity_poly.pdbx_seq_one_letter_code
_entity_poly.pdbx_strand_id
1 'polypeptide(L)'
;VIAHADYPDDSYDYGKQVDIDSVLWSRDRLLGSLQGNIHPIRGADTFIFGHMIVDYTTTFANQIYIDTGSFCSGNLSFFKIK
;
A
#
# COMPACT_ATOMS: atom_id res chain seq x y z
N VAL A 1 -9.54 -1.85 -0.45
CA VAL A 1 -8.76 -2.93 -1.10
C VAL A 1 -7.55 -3.24 -0.23
N ILE A 2 -7.23 -4.51 -0.01
CA ILE A 2 -6.06 -4.92 0.80
C ILE A 2 -5.19 -5.80 -0.11
N ALA A 3 -3.90 -5.47 -0.21
CA ALA A 3 -2.92 -6.24 -0.98
C ALA A 3 -1.57 -6.28 -0.24
N HIS A 4 -0.67 -7.16 -0.66
CA HIS A 4 0.62 -7.30 0.02
C HIS A 4 1.51 -6.07 -0.18
N ALA A 5 1.80 -5.70 -1.43
CA ALA A 5 2.74 -4.64 -1.77
C ALA A 5 2.09 -3.44 -2.46
N ASP A 6 1.30 -3.68 -3.51
CA ASP A 6 0.68 -2.60 -4.29
C ASP A 6 -0.57 -3.10 -5.03
N TYR A 7 -1.30 -2.17 -5.65
CA TYR A 7 -2.24 -2.43 -6.73
C TYR A 7 -1.71 -1.73 -8.00
N PRO A 8 -1.25 -2.47 -9.03
CA PRO A 8 -0.42 -1.92 -10.10
C PRO A 8 -1.22 -1.25 -11.23
N ASP A 9 -2.15 -0.38 -10.86
CA ASP A 9 -2.94 0.44 -11.77
C ASP A 9 -3.48 1.67 -11.02
N ASP A 10 -3.93 2.68 -11.73
CA ASP A 10 -4.51 3.91 -11.17
C ASP A 10 -6.04 3.82 -11.01
N SER A 11 -6.66 2.74 -11.48
CA SER A 11 -8.08 2.44 -11.29
C SER A 11 -8.30 0.98 -10.92
N TYR A 12 -8.90 0.79 -9.75
CA TYR A 12 -9.42 -0.47 -9.26
C TYR A 12 -10.78 -0.78 -9.85
N ASP A 13 -10.95 -2.04 -10.26
CA ASP A 13 -12.24 -2.65 -10.59
C ASP A 13 -12.26 -4.08 -10.04
N TYR A 14 -13.40 -4.52 -9.53
CA TYR A 14 -13.55 -5.88 -9.01
C TYR A 14 -13.33 -6.92 -10.11
N GLY A 15 -12.40 -7.85 -9.89
CA GLY A 15 -12.06 -8.91 -10.86
C GLY A 15 -11.14 -8.47 -12.00
N LYS A 16 -10.64 -7.23 -11.99
CA LYS A 16 -9.64 -6.76 -12.97
C LYS A 16 -8.37 -7.60 -12.87
N GLN A 17 -7.90 -8.09 -14.02
CA GLN A 17 -6.60 -8.75 -14.09
C GLN A 17 -5.51 -7.71 -13.87
N VAL A 18 -4.60 -8.04 -12.96
CA VAL A 18 -3.44 -7.22 -12.61
C VAL A 18 -2.20 -8.10 -12.58
N ASP A 19 -1.04 -7.50 -12.77
CA ASP A 19 0.22 -8.22 -12.66
C ASP A 19 0.45 -8.68 -11.22
N ILE A 20 0.49 -10.00 -11.02
CA ILE A 20 0.61 -10.61 -9.70
C ILE A 20 1.96 -10.33 -9.05
N ASP A 21 3.02 -10.21 -9.86
CA ASP A 21 4.35 -9.92 -9.34
C ASP A 21 4.38 -8.52 -8.74
N SER A 22 3.79 -7.55 -9.43
CA SER A 22 3.66 -6.20 -8.89
C SER A 22 2.79 -6.13 -7.63
N VAL A 23 1.69 -6.90 -7.55
CA VAL A 23 0.84 -6.97 -6.34
C VAL A 23 1.62 -7.49 -5.12
N LEU A 24 2.60 -8.36 -5.33
CA LEU A 24 3.39 -8.99 -4.28
C LEU A 24 4.72 -8.27 -3.98
N TRP A 25 5.31 -7.57 -4.95
CA TRP A 25 6.70 -7.11 -4.86
C TRP A 25 6.94 -5.65 -5.23
N SER A 26 5.94 -4.95 -5.80
CA SER A 26 6.13 -3.57 -6.22
C SER A 26 6.42 -2.66 -5.03
N ARG A 27 7.41 -1.80 -5.21
CA ARG A 27 7.78 -0.73 -4.26
C ARG A 27 7.62 0.65 -4.86
N ASP A 28 7.30 0.71 -6.15
CA ASP A 28 7.43 1.90 -6.97
C ASP A 28 6.48 3.01 -6.52
N ARG A 29 5.23 2.65 -6.18
CA ARG A 29 4.24 3.63 -5.72
C ARG A 29 4.63 4.28 -4.40
N LEU A 30 5.11 3.50 -3.44
CA LEU A 30 5.57 4.03 -2.16
C LEU A 30 6.83 4.89 -2.34
N LEU A 31 7.81 4.40 -3.11
CA LEU A 31 9.03 5.16 -3.41
C LEU A 31 8.72 6.48 -4.14
N GLY A 32 7.78 6.47 -5.09
CA GLY A 32 7.30 7.67 -5.76
C GLY A 32 6.60 8.63 -4.80
N SER A 33 5.76 8.10 -3.89
CA SER A 33 5.08 8.91 -2.88
C SER A 33 6.07 9.59 -1.92
N LEU A 34 7.13 8.90 -1.51
CA LEU A 34 8.23 9.46 -0.71
C LEU A 34 9.00 10.56 -1.44
N GLN A 35 8.96 10.58 -2.78
CA GLN A 35 9.53 11.62 -3.63
C GLN A 35 8.53 12.73 -3.98
N GLY A 36 7.31 12.69 -3.43
CA GLY A 36 6.26 13.69 -3.66
C GLY A 36 5.30 13.37 -4.82
N ASN A 37 5.49 12.26 -5.53
CA ASN A 37 4.57 11.79 -6.57
C ASN A 37 3.36 11.08 -5.94
N ILE A 38 2.45 11.87 -5.37
CA ILE A 38 1.30 11.38 -4.60
C ILE A 38 0.04 11.50 -5.45
N HIS A 39 -0.60 10.36 -5.72
CA HIS A 39 -1.87 10.29 -6.45
C HIS A 39 -2.76 9.16 -5.93
N PRO A 40 -4.10 9.33 -5.93
CA PRO A 40 -5.02 8.29 -5.49
C PRO A 40 -5.12 7.16 -6.51
N ILE A 41 -5.48 5.96 -6.04
CA ILE A 41 -5.98 4.87 -6.88
C ILE A 41 -7.50 4.98 -6.90
N ARG A 42 -8.09 5.16 -8.07
CA ARG A 42 -9.54 5.30 -8.24
C ARG A 42 -10.25 3.95 -8.03
N GLY A 43 -11.57 3.98 -7.84
CA GLY A 43 -12.40 2.78 -7.75
C GLY A 43 -12.58 2.18 -6.35
N ALA A 44 -11.84 2.65 -5.34
CA ALA A 44 -12.10 2.33 -3.93
C ALA A 44 -11.67 3.47 -3.00
N ASP A 45 -12.29 3.55 -1.82
CA ASP A 45 -12.02 4.62 -0.85
C ASP A 45 -10.64 4.50 -0.18
N THR A 46 -10.14 3.28 -0.01
CA THR A 46 -8.90 3.03 0.74
C THR A 46 -8.20 1.76 0.25
N PHE A 47 -6.88 1.86 0.13
CA PHE A 47 -5.95 0.78 -0.15
C PHE A 47 -5.05 0.59 1.06
N ILE A 48 -4.87 -0.66 1.53
CA ILE A 48 -4.01 -0.96 2.67
C ILE A 48 -2.94 -1.95 2.20
N PHE A 49 -1.69 -1.58 2.40
CA PHE A 49 -0.51 -2.30 1.94
C PHE A 49 0.48 -2.56 3.09
N GLY A 50 1.28 -3.59 2.93
CA GLY A 50 2.45 -3.88 3.77
C GLY A 50 3.71 -3.88 2.91
N HIS A 51 4.49 -4.97 3.00
CA HIS A 51 5.68 -5.29 2.18
C HIS A 51 6.90 -4.39 2.41
N MET A 52 6.72 -3.08 2.34
CA MET A 52 7.75 -2.10 2.64
C MET A 52 7.65 -1.60 4.07
N ILE A 53 8.75 -1.76 4.80
CA ILE A 53 8.89 -1.27 6.17
C ILE A 53 8.91 0.26 6.18
N VAL A 54 8.04 0.85 6.99
CA VAL A 54 7.96 2.28 7.30
C VAL A 54 8.09 2.49 8.82
N ASP A 55 8.65 3.62 9.26
CA ASP A 55 8.87 3.89 10.68
C ASP A 55 7.55 3.96 11.48
N TYR A 56 6.50 4.45 10.83
CA TYR A 56 5.16 4.59 11.38
C TYR A 56 4.13 4.33 10.26
N THR A 57 2.93 3.89 10.65
CA THR A 57 1.82 3.77 9.70
C THR A 57 1.66 5.09 8.95
N THR A 58 1.74 5.03 7.64
CA THR A 58 1.82 6.22 6.80
C THR A 58 0.74 6.17 5.73
N THR A 59 0.22 7.34 5.36
CA THR A 59 -0.84 7.46 4.36
C THR A 59 -0.39 8.41 3.26
N PHE A 60 -0.51 7.95 2.02
CA PHE A 60 -0.33 8.75 0.81
C PHE A 60 -1.61 8.68 -0.02
N ALA A 61 -2.23 9.82 -0.30
CA ALA A 61 -3.55 9.89 -0.92
C ALA A 61 -4.57 8.94 -0.23
N ASN A 62 -4.96 7.84 -0.88
CA ASN A 62 -5.84 6.81 -0.34
C ASN A 62 -5.14 5.46 -0.09
N GLN A 63 -3.82 5.44 0.00
CA GLN A 63 -3.00 4.26 0.29
C GLN A 63 -2.42 4.34 1.70
N ILE A 64 -2.63 3.31 2.50
CA ILE A 64 -2.19 3.20 3.89
C ILE A 64 -1.16 2.08 4.00
N TYR A 65 0.04 2.41 4.44
CA TYR A 65 1.14 1.47 4.62
C TYR A 65 1.27 1.14 6.10
N ILE A 66 1.06 -0.14 6.45
CA ILE A 66 0.98 -0.59 7.86
C ILE A 66 2.17 -1.45 8.29
N ASP A 67 3.10 -1.78 7.39
CA ASP A 67 4.26 -2.59 7.77
C ASP A 67 5.29 -1.74 8.52
N THR A 68 5.25 -1.82 9.84
CA THR A 68 6.22 -1.16 10.73
C THR A 68 7.41 -2.05 11.11
N GLY A 69 7.67 -3.11 10.34
CA GLY A 69 8.85 -3.95 10.49
C GLY A 69 8.85 -4.77 11.77
N SER A 70 7.72 -5.41 12.12
CA SER A 70 7.58 -6.15 13.39
C SER A 70 8.71 -7.15 13.67
N PHE A 71 9.30 -7.76 12.63
CA PHE A 71 10.40 -8.70 12.77
C PHE A 71 11.71 -8.05 13.27
N CYS A 72 11.94 -6.78 12.99
CA CYS A 72 13.17 -6.06 13.37
C CYS A 72 12.94 -5.03 14.48
N SER A 73 11.80 -4.32 14.46
CA SER A 73 11.47 -3.27 15.43
C SER A 73 10.69 -3.79 16.64
N GLY A 74 10.10 -4.98 16.55
CA GLY A 74 9.12 -5.48 17.54
C GLY A 74 7.76 -4.77 17.46
N ASN A 75 7.59 -3.82 16.54
CA ASN A 75 6.36 -3.03 16.40
C ASN A 75 5.40 -3.66 15.39
N LEU A 76 4.31 -4.26 15.89
CA LEU A 76 3.21 -4.76 15.07
C LEU A 76 2.08 -3.72 15.01
N SER A 77 1.83 -3.20 13.81
CA SER A 77 0.77 -2.21 13.58
C SER A 77 -0.59 -2.85 13.36
N PHE A 78 -1.62 -2.18 13.88
CA PHE A 78 -3.03 -2.51 13.65
C PHE A 78 -3.74 -1.28 13.09
N PHE A 79 -4.46 -1.45 11.98
CA PHE A 79 -5.29 -0.40 11.41
C PHE A 79 -6.77 -0.77 11.54
N LYS A 80 -7.54 0.07 12.27
CA LYS A 80 -8.97 -0.13 12.45
C LYS A 80 -9.74 0.49 11.29
N ILE A 81 -10.38 -0.37 10.50
CA ILE A 81 -11.34 0.04 9.46
C ILE A 81 -12.67 0.39 10.14
N LYS A 82 -13.34 1.44 9.65
CA LYS A 82 -14.68 1.84 10.13
C LYS A 82 -15.79 1.02 9.48
#